data_AF-H0EMW2-F1
#
_entry.id   AF-H0EMW2-F1
#
_cell.length_a   1.000
_cell.length_b   1.000
_cell.length_c   1.000
_cell.angle_alpha   90.00
_cell.angle_beta   90.00
_cell.angle_gamma   90.00
#
_symmetry.space_group_name_H-M   'P 1'
#
loop_
_entity.id
_entity.type
_entity.pdbx_description
1 polymer ?
#
loop_
_entity_poly.entity_id
_entity_poly.type
_entity_poly.pdbx_seq_one_letter_code
_entity_poly.pdbx_strand_id
1 'polypeptide(L)'
;MSLFLRSKGFSASKSLFKPRYAGSNYNPGRHYIIARPSRPNSMKHESFTSASSPEIRRHSLIFGDQKINLHEAGKEFEPKAHTALPGTADLCFLTHDDVVSVREKLVAVGVKLVGLGTEQTENGIVERTGARGKLRSVYCRDPDNNLIEISNHVDPELQEQL
;
A
#
# COMPACT_ATOMS: atom_id res chain seq x y z
N MET A 1 10.77 -1.14 -11.57
CA MET A 1 9.93 -0.06 -12.15
C MET A 1 9.07 0.45 -11.00
N SER A 2 9.60 1.37 -10.20
CA SER A 2 8.93 1.88 -9.00
C SER A 2 7.89 2.91 -9.40
N LEU A 3 6.62 2.61 -9.13
CA LEU A 3 5.51 3.50 -9.47
C LEU A 3 5.33 4.49 -8.31
N PHE A 4 5.74 5.75 -8.54
CA PHE A 4 5.60 6.82 -7.55
C PHE A 4 4.17 7.35 -7.53
N LEU A 5 3.64 7.49 -6.32
CA LEU A 5 2.23 7.72 -6.11
C LEU A 5 2.05 8.69 -4.92
N ARG A 6 1.62 9.93 -5.24
CA ARG A 6 1.24 10.96 -4.26
C ARG A 6 -0.08 10.63 -3.56
N SER A 7 -0.07 10.39 -2.27
CA SER A 7 -1.30 10.26 -1.46
C SER A 7 -1.32 11.24 -0.29
N LYS A 8 -2.46 11.93 -0.13
CA LYS A 8 -2.82 12.67 1.08
C LYS A 8 -3.29 11.69 2.15
N GLY A 9 -2.49 11.56 3.22
CA GLY A 9 -2.88 11.01 4.52
C GLY A 9 -3.15 9.50 4.58
N PHE A 10 -2.27 8.76 5.28
CA PHE A 10 -2.48 7.36 5.62
C PHE A 10 -2.85 7.24 7.11
N SER A 11 -4.08 6.82 7.40
CA SER A 11 -4.46 6.34 8.73
C SER A 11 -4.53 4.82 8.73
N ALA A 12 -3.59 4.17 9.42
CA ALA A 12 -3.55 2.72 9.57
C ALA A 12 -4.68 2.25 10.50
N SER A 13 -5.77 1.73 9.92
CA SER A 13 -6.84 1.04 10.63
C SER A 13 -6.57 -0.48 10.67
N LYS A 14 -6.97 -1.14 11.77
CA LYS A 14 -6.95 -2.62 11.95
C LYS A 14 -7.50 -3.41 10.76
N SER A 15 -8.31 -2.81 9.89
CA SER A 15 -8.88 -3.44 8.69
C SER A 15 -7.88 -3.68 7.55
N LEU A 16 -6.71 -3.03 7.55
CA LEU A 16 -5.72 -3.17 6.48
C LEU A 16 -4.80 -4.39 6.67
N PHE A 17 -4.63 -4.84 7.91
CA PHE A 17 -3.67 -5.90 8.28
C PHE A 17 -4.31 -7.11 8.99
N LYS A 18 -5.64 -7.12 9.18
CA LYS A 18 -6.41 -8.33 9.50
C LYS A 18 -7.69 -8.36 8.67
N PRO A 19 -8.05 -9.50 8.06
CA PRO A 19 -9.29 -9.62 7.33
C PRO A 19 -10.46 -9.50 8.33
N ARG A 20 -11.25 -8.45 8.21
CA ARG A 20 -12.55 -8.35 8.90
C ARG A 20 -13.66 -8.79 7.94
N TYR A 21 -13.70 -10.07 7.58
CA TYR A 21 -14.84 -10.67 6.88
C TYR A 21 -15.00 -12.13 7.28
N ALA A 22 -15.85 -12.39 8.28
CA ALA A 22 -16.48 -13.68 8.46
C ALA A 22 -17.70 -13.69 7.53
N GLY A 23 -17.63 -14.36 6.37
CA GLY A 23 -18.82 -14.55 5.54
C GLY A 23 -18.65 -14.75 4.03
N SER A 24 -17.45 -14.73 3.45
CA SER A 24 -17.28 -15.10 2.03
C SER A 24 -15.91 -15.73 1.79
N ASN A 25 -15.85 -16.66 0.82
CA ASN A 25 -14.68 -17.44 0.40
C ASN A 25 -13.55 -16.57 -0.21
N TYR A 26 -13.05 -15.59 0.55
CA TYR A 26 -11.99 -14.68 0.13
C TYR A 26 -10.63 -15.19 0.63
N ASN A 27 -9.74 -15.51 -0.32
CA ASN A 27 -8.37 -15.94 -0.02
C ASN A 27 -7.41 -14.75 -0.24
N PRO A 28 -6.87 -14.13 0.83
CA PRO A 28 -6.11 -12.87 0.72
C PRO A 28 -4.72 -13.01 0.07
N GLY A 29 -4.20 -14.22 -0.14
CA GLY A 29 -2.84 -14.47 -0.65
C GLY A 29 -2.74 -14.71 -2.16
N ARG A 30 -3.48 -13.94 -2.97
CA ARG A 30 -3.53 -14.14 -4.44
C ARG A 30 -3.69 -12.85 -5.24
N HIS A 31 -3.51 -11.66 -4.66
CA HIS A 31 -3.87 -10.42 -5.37
C HIS A 31 -2.66 -9.56 -5.72
N TYR A 32 -2.60 -9.01 -6.94
CA TYR A 32 -1.58 -8.03 -7.34
C TYR A 32 -2.20 -6.66 -7.66
N ILE A 33 -1.34 -5.64 -7.77
CA ILE A 33 -1.68 -4.23 -7.56
C ILE A 33 -1.55 -3.39 -8.85
N ILE A 34 -2.62 -2.68 -9.29
CA ILE A 34 -2.59 -1.73 -10.44
C ILE A 34 -3.22 -0.38 -10.09
N ALA A 35 -2.50 0.76 -10.22
CA ALA A 35 -2.95 2.03 -9.64
C ALA A 35 -3.61 3.11 -10.54
N ARG A 36 -4.65 3.83 -10.05
CA ARG A 36 -5.37 4.98 -10.71
C ARG A 36 -6.14 5.93 -9.73
N PRO A 37 -6.46 7.21 -10.03
CA PRO A 37 -6.82 8.23 -9.01
C PRO A 37 -8.27 8.37 -8.42
N SER A 38 -8.51 8.38 -7.06
CA SER A 38 -9.63 9.10 -6.34
C SER A 38 -9.72 9.09 -4.76
N ARG A 39 -9.70 10.29 -4.09
CA ARG A 39 -10.00 10.81 -2.70
C ARG A 39 -9.64 10.16 -1.31
N PRO A 40 -9.49 10.97 -0.22
CA PRO A 40 -8.38 10.84 0.74
C PRO A 40 -8.72 10.36 2.17
N ASN A 41 -7.69 9.86 2.86
CA ASN A 41 -7.55 9.70 4.32
C ASN A 41 -7.68 8.30 4.93
N SER A 42 -8.04 7.27 4.17
CA SER A 42 -7.71 5.89 4.55
C SER A 42 -7.76 4.99 3.33
N MET A 43 -6.89 3.99 3.29
CA MET A 43 -7.00 2.96 2.26
C MET A 43 -8.24 2.12 2.54
N LYS A 44 -9.17 2.09 1.59
CA LYS A 44 -10.44 1.37 1.69
C LYS A 44 -10.55 0.32 0.61
N HIS A 45 -11.02 -0.86 0.98
CA HIS A 45 -11.41 -1.88 0.02
C HIS A 45 -12.77 -1.52 -0.58
N GLU A 46 -12.84 -1.49 -1.90
CA GLU A 46 -14.07 -1.36 -2.65
C GLU A 46 -14.22 -2.48 -3.67
N SER A 47 -15.47 -2.78 -3.99
CA SER A 47 -15.81 -3.75 -5.01
C SER A 47 -16.89 -3.20 -5.92
N PHE A 48 -16.72 -3.41 -7.21
CA PHE A 48 -17.60 -2.90 -8.24
C PHE A 48 -17.70 -3.90 -9.39
N THR A 49 -18.74 -3.76 -10.21
CA THR A 49 -18.90 -4.51 -11.45
C THR A 49 -18.62 -3.58 -12.64
N SER A 50 -18.27 -4.16 -13.79
CA SER A 50 -18.13 -3.39 -15.03
C SER A 50 -19.44 -3.42 -15.80
N ALA A 51 -19.82 -2.33 -16.45
CA ALA A 51 -21.00 -2.31 -17.32
C ALA A 51 -20.93 -3.37 -18.45
N SER A 52 -19.71 -3.70 -18.88
CA SER A 52 -19.43 -4.72 -19.89
C SER A 52 -19.47 -6.17 -19.39
N SER A 53 -19.41 -6.38 -18.07
CA SER A 53 -19.37 -7.71 -17.44
C SER A 53 -20.01 -7.63 -16.04
N PRO A 54 -21.35 -7.48 -15.95
CA PRO A 54 -22.05 -7.26 -14.68
C PRO A 54 -21.94 -8.42 -13.69
N GLU A 55 -21.69 -9.63 -14.19
CA GLU A 55 -21.52 -10.87 -13.44
C GLU A 55 -20.15 -10.97 -12.74
N ILE A 56 -19.17 -10.16 -13.16
CA ILE A 56 -17.81 -10.19 -12.67
C ILE A 56 -17.59 -9.07 -11.64
N ARG A 57 -17.30 -9.47 -10.40
CA ARG A 57 -16.94 -8.53 -9.33
C ARG A 57 -15.44 -8.25 -9.37
N ARG A 58 -15.09 -6.96 -9.46
CA ARG A 58 -13.72 -6.45 -9.38
C ARG A 58 -13.47 -5.85 -8.02
N HIS A 59 -12.21 -5.87 -7.58
CA HIS A 59 -11.80 -5.36 -6.28
C HIS A 59 -10.71 -4.30 -6.45
N SER A 60 -10.77 -3.25 -5.61
CA SER A 60 -9.74 -2.22 -5.53
C SER A 60 -9.50 -1.78 -4.10
N LEU A 61 -8.28 -1.34 -3.80
CA LEU A 61 -7.95 -0.53 -2.63
C LEU A 61 -7.89 0.92 -3.05
N ILE A 62 -8.70 1.82 -2.48
CA ILE A 62 -8.78 3.24 -2.82
C ILE A 62 -8.14 4.06 -1.70
N PHE A 63 -7.29 5.04 -2.01
CA PHE A 63 -6.54 5.86 -1.05
C PHE A 63 -6.06 7.17 -1.69
N GLY A 64 -6.23 8.32 -1.02
CA GLY A 64 -5.88 9.61 -1.65
C GLY A 64 -6.59 9.75 -2.99
N ASP A 65 -6.09 10.56 -3.92
CA ASP A 65 -6.54 10.47 -5.31
C ASP A 65 -5.88 9.30 -6.02
N GLN A 66 -5.99 8.06 -5.50
CA GLN A 66 -5.42 6.81 -6.02
C GLN A 66 -6.23 5.58 -5.64
N LYS A 67 -5.94 4.49 -6.33
CA LYS A 67 -6.50 3.17 -6.13
C LYS A 67 -5.46 2.17 -6.56
N ILE A 68 -5.67 0.91 -6.20
CA ILE A 68 -4.89 -0.26 -6.55
C ILE A 68 -5.92 -1.34 -6.90
N ASN A 69 -6.05 -1.74 -8.16
CA ASN A 69 -6.89 -2.87 -8.56
C ASN A 69 -6.24 -4.16 -8.08
N LEU A 70 -7.06 -5.07 -7.58
CA LEU A 70 -6.69 -6.38 -7.08
C LEU A 70 -7.21 -7.44 -8.07
N HIS A 71 -6.30 -8.26 -8.57
CA HIS A 71 -6.62 -9.37 -9.49
C HIS A 71 -6.18 -10.69 -8.84
N GLU A 72 -7.08 -11.68 -8.77
CA GLU A 72 -6.73 -13.01 -8.24
C GLU A 72 -5.79 -13.74 -9.22
N ALA A 73 -4.70 -14.30 -8.70
CA ALA A 73 -3.73 -15.07 -9.47
C ALA A 73 -4.41 -16.25 -10.18
N GLY A 74 -4.22 -16.34 -11.49
CA GLY A 74 -4.88 -17.29 -12.39
C GLY A 74 -6.28 -16.89 -12.86
N LYS A 75 -6.83 -15.75 -12.39
CA LYS A 75 -8.12 -15.19 -12.82
C LYS A 75 -8.00 -13.70 -13.14
N GLU A 76 -6.91 -13.35 -13.81
CA GLU A 76 -6.63 -11.96 -14.14
C GLU A 76 -7.57 -11.44 -15.22
N PHE A 77 -7.93 -10.15 -15.11
CA PHE A 77 -8.65 -9.47 -16.18
C PHE A 77 -7.70 -8.95 -17.25
N GLU A 78 -8.05 -9.16 -18.51
CA GLU A 78 -7.34 -8.56 -19.64
C GLU A 78 -7.73 -7.08 -19.85
N PRO A 79 -6.79 -6.23 -20.29
CA PRO A 79 -5.37 -6.50 -20.46
C PRO A 79 -4.61 -6.58 -19.13
N LYS A 80 -3.69 -7.54 -19.00
CA LYS A 80 -2.80 -7.68 -17.84
C LYS A 80 -1.32 -7.52 -18.19
N ALA A 81 -0.48 -7.38 -17.17
CA ALA A 81 0.97 -7.40 -17.34
C ALA A 81 1.42 -8.75 -17.91
N HIS A 82 2.47 -8.74 -18.73
CA HIS A 82 3.02 -9.96 -19.35
C HIS A 82 3.36 -11.04 -18.32
N THR A 83 3.96 -10.61 -17.19
CA THR A 83 4.25 -11.46 -16.03
C THR A 83 3.62 -10.83 -14.79
N ALA A 84 2.40 -11.26 -14.46
CA ALA A 84 1.71 -10.85 -13.24
C ALA A 84 1.88 -11.91 -12.15
N LEU A 85 2.67 -11.61 -11.13
CA LEU A 85 2.97 -12.53 -10.02
C LEU A 85 2.70 -11.84 -8.67
N PRO A 86 2.14 -12.55 -7.67
CA PRO A 86 2.07 -12.05 -6.29
C PRO A 86 3.48 -11.80 -5.73
N GLY A 87 3.61 -10.81 -4.85
CA GLY A 87 4.85 -10.51 -4.12
C GLY A 87 5.92 -9.74 -4.90
N THR A 88 5.64 -9.37 -6.15
CA THR A 88 6.60 -8.65 -6.99
C THR A 88 6.46 -7.13 -6.92
N ALA A 89 5.47 -6.60 -6.18
CA ALA A 89 5.30 -5.16 -6.06
C ALA A 89 6.27 -4.59 -5.01
N ASP A 90 6.81 -3.42 -5.35
CA ASP A 90 7.63 -2.57 -4.48
C ASP A 90 7.05 -1.15 -4.55
N LEU A 91 6.37 -0.74 -3.48
CA LEU A 91 5.51 0.44 -3.45
C LEU A 91 5.91 1.38 -2.32
N CYS A 92 6.06 2.66 -2.65
CA CYS A 92 6.31 3.74 -1.70
C CYS A 92 5.09 4.64 -1.57
N PHE A 93 4.56 4.74 -0.34
CA PHE A 93 3.43 5.59 0.01
C PHE A 93 3.89 6.76 0.87
N LEU A 94 3.48 7.96 0.48
CA LEU A 94 3.67 9.16 1.29
C LEU A 94 2.47 9.35 2.21
N THR A 95 2.75 9.75 3.45
CA THR A 95 1.71 10.02 4.45
C THR A 95 1.96 11.33 5.19
N HIS A 96 0.87 11.95 5.68
CA HIS A 96 0.93 13.07 6.61
C HIS A 96 1.21 12.63 8.05
N ASP A 97 0.76 11.43 8.45
CA ASP A 97 1.03 10.88 9.76
C ASP A 97 2.54 10.71 9.96
N ASP A 98 3.06 11.09 11.12
CA ASP A 98 4.48 10.90 11.43
C ASP A 98 4.87 9.41 11.38
N VAL A 99 5.98 9.11 10.71
CA VAL A 99 6.42 7.75 10.43
C VAL A 99 6.74 6.95 11.70
N VAL A 100 7.15 7.62 12.79
CA VAL A 100 7.34 6.97 14.10
C VAL A 100 5.98 6.49 14.62
N SER A 101 4.96 7.35 14.56
CA SER A 101 3.59 7.00 14.97
C SER A 101 3.00 5.88 14.10
N VAL A 102 3.25 5.91 12.78
CA VAL A 102 2.83 4.84 11.87
C VAL A 102 3.50 3.52 12.25
N ARG A 103 4.80 3.53 12.51
CA ARG A 103 5.56 2.35 12.95
C ARG A 103 4.94 1.73 14.19
N GLU A 104 4.67 2.53 15.22
CA GLU A 104 4.07 2.07 16.47
C GLU A 104 2.70 1.43 16.23
N LYS A 105 1.85 2.09 15.43
CA LYS A 105 0.54 1.55 15.05
C LYS A 105 0.67 0.20 14.34
N LEU A 106 1.61 0.06 13.41
CA LEU A 106 1.86 -1.19 12.66
C LEU A 106 2.30 -2.33 13.59
N VAL A 107 3.27 -2.06 14.47
CA VAL A 107 3.74 -3.04 15.45
C VAL A 107 2.61 -3.44 16.40
N ALA A 108 1.83 -2.47 16.89
CA ALA A 108 0.70 -2.71 17.79
C ALA A 108 -0.40 -3.60 17.18
N VAL A 109 -0.59 -3.55 15.86
CA VAL A 109 -1.54 -4.44 15.16
C VAL A 109 -0.93 -5.79 14.74
N GLY A 110 0.36 -6.01 15.02
CA GLY A 110 1.08 -7.27 14.78
C GLY A 110 1.78 -7.35 13.41
N VAL A 111 1.96 -6.22 12.72
CA VAL A 111 2.72 -6.19 11.46
C VAL A 111 4.21 -6.26 11.78
N LYS A 112 4.90 -7.21 11.14
CA LYS A 112 6.36 -7.31 11.22
C LYS A 112 7.00 -6.29 10.29
N LEU A 113 7.85 -5.43 10.86
CA LEU A 113 8.65 -4.50 10.08
C LEU A 113 9.83 -5.23 9.46
N VAL A 114 10.22 -4.80 8.26
CA VAL A 114 11.42 -5.30 7.58
C VAL A 114 12.63 -4.57 8.13
N GLY A 115 13.59 -5.32 8.65
CA GLY A 115 14.89 -4.79 9.04
C GLY A 115 15.76 -4.55 7.80
N LEU A 116 16.31 -3.34 7.66
CA LEU A 116 17.14 -2.95 6.52
C LEU A 116 18.65 -3.05 6.83
N GLY A 117 19.02 -3.95 7.73
CA GLY A 117 20.42 -4.20 8.08
C GLY A 117 21.10 -2.97 8.66
N THR A 118 22.27 -2.63 8.13
CA THR A 118 23.18 -1.61 8.66
C THR A 118 22.68 -0.17 8.53
N GLU A 119 21.65 0.08 7.72
CA GLU A 119 21.11 1.42 7.50
C GLU A 119 19.99 1.78 8.49
N GLN A 120 19.60 0.85 9.36
CA GLN A 120 18.50 1.02 10.28
C GLN A 120 18.94 1.77 11.54
N THR A 121 18.25 2.87 11.85
CA THR A 121 18.39 3.56 13.15
C THR A 121 17.85 2.69 14.29
N GLU A 122 18.18 3.01 15.54
CA GLU A 122 17.62 2.32 16.73
C GLU A 122 16.09 2.26 16.72
N ASN A 123 15.44 3.22 16.07
CA ASN A 123 13.99 3.34 15.97
C ASN A 123 13.40 2.65 14.74
N GLY A 124 14.18 1.88 13.97
CA GLY A 124 13.69 1.13 12.82
C GLY A 124 13.42 1.95 11.55
N ILE A 125 13.61 3.27 11.62
CA ILE A 125 13.40 4.23 10.53
C ILE A 125 14.68 4.37 9.72
N VAL A 126 14.55 4.51 8.42
CA VAL A 126 15.67 4.70 7.50
C VAL A 126 15.50 5.97 6.68
N GLU A 127 16.61 6.60 6.31
CA GLU A 127 16.59 7.69 5.33
C GLU A 127 16.66 7.13 3.91
N ARG A 128 15.87 7.72 3.02
CA ARG A 128 15.78 7.31 1.62
C ARG A 128 15.74 8.51 0.69
N THR A 129 16.08 8.29 -0.56
CA THR A 129 15.92 9.29 -1.61
C THR A 129 14.58 9.07 -2.30
N GLY A 130 13.63 9.96 -2.04
CA GLY A 130 12.35 9.99 -2.75
C GLY A 130 12.46 10.78 -4.05
N ALA A 131 11.40 10.71 -4.88
CA ALA A 131 11.35 11.39 -6.17
C ALA A 131 11.50 12.92 -6.10
N ARG A 132 11.14 13.54 -4.96
CA ARG A 132 11.19 15.01 -4.78
C ARG A 132 12.20 15.47 -3.73
N GLY A 133 12.86 14.55 -3.02
CA GLY A 133 13.72 14.89 -1.91
C GLY A 133 13.88 13.74 -0.93
N LYS A 134 14.60 13.99 0.17
CA LYS A 134 14.85 13.00 1.21
C LYS A 134 13.56 12.57 1.91
N LEU A 135 13.50 11.30 2.26
CA LEU A 135 12.40 10.64 2.95
C LEU A 135 12.89 9.99 4.24
N ARG A 136 12.00 9.92 5.24
CA ARG A 136 12.11 9.01 6.38
C ARG A 136 11.08 7.91 6.21
N SER A 137 11.52 6.67 6.20
CA SER A 137 10.71 5.54 5.76
C SER A 137 10.73 4.37 6.74
N VAL A 138 9.62 3.63 6.78
CA VAL A 138 9.52 2.31 7.39
C VAL A 138 9.02 1.30 6.38
N TYR A 139 9.42 0.05 6.54
CA TYR A 139 9.13 -1.01 5.59
C TYR A 139 8.38 -2.15 6.25
N CYS A 140 7.40 -2.71 5.55
CA CYS A 140 6.72 -3.93 5.92
C CYS A 140 6.44 -4.79 4.68
N ARG A 141 5.93 -6.01 4.92
CA ARG A 141 5.44 -6.90 3.88
C ARG A 141 3.93 -7.02 4.01
N ASP A 142 3.25 -7.02 2.87
CA ASP A 142 1.84 -7.41 2.83
C ASP A 142 1.70 -8.95 2.82
N PRO A 143 0.48 -9.52 2.83
CA PRO A 143 0.27 -10.97 2.82
C PRO A 143 0.87 -11.71 1.62
N ASP A 144 0.97 -11.03 0.46
CA ASP A 144 1.57 -11.57 -0.75
C ASP A 144 3.09 -11.36 -0.81
N ASN A 145 3.68 -10.79 0.25
CA ASN A 145 5.09 -10.48 0.40
C ASN A 145 5.59 -9.34 -0.51
N ASN A 146 4.70 -8.46 -0.98
CA ASN A 146 5.08 -7.22 -1.62
C ASN A 146 5.85 -6.33 -0.64
N LEU A 147 6.84 -5.56 -1.11
CA LEU A 147 7.56 -4.60 -0.29
C LEU A 147 6.75 -3.30 -0.21
N ILE A 148 6.38 -2.91 1.00
CA ILE A 148 5.61 -1.70 1.25
C ILE A 148 6.48 -0.74 2.06
N GLU A 149 6.81 0.39 1.45
CA GLU A 149 7.48 1.53 2.07
C GLU A 149 6.44 2.59 2.44
N ILE A 150 6.47 3.08 3.68
CA ILE A 150 5.65 4.19 4.15
C ILE A 150 6.56 5.30 4.65
N SER A 151 6.37 6.51 4.12
CA SER A 151 7.37 7.57 4.26
C SER A 151 6.77 8.96 4.51
N ASN A 152 7.55 9.80 5.19
CA ASN A 152 7.35 11.25 5.20
C ASN A 152 8.50 11.94 4.46
N HIS A 153 8.24 13.12 3.91
CA HIS A 153 9.31 14.03 3.50
C HIS A 153 10.09 14.52 4.73
N VAL A 154 11.41 14.61 4.58
CA VAL A 154 12.27 15.29 5.58
C VAL A 154 12.09 16.79 5.49
N ASP A 155 11.89 17.29 4.27
CA ASP A 155 11.61 18.70 3.99
C ASP A 155 10.16 19.05 4.40
N PRO A 156 9.95 19.98 5.35
CA PRO A 156 8.63 20.40 5.78
C PRO A 156 7.78 20.98 4.65
N GLU A 157 8.36 21.73 3.71
CA GLU A 157 7.60 22.34 2.61
C GLU A 157 7.03 21.27 1.68
N LEU A 158 7.79 20.20 1.42
CA LEU A 158 7.31 19.05 0.65
C LEU A 158 6.29 18.22 1.43
N GLN A 159 6.41 18.14 2.75
CA GLN A 159 5.49 17.42 3.63
C GLN A 159 4.11 18.10 3.71
N GLU A 160 4.08 19.44 3.73
CA GLU A 160 2.84 20.23 3.69
C GLU A 160 2.13 20.15 2.33
N GLN A 161 2.89 19.96 1.25
CA GLN A 161 2.38 19.83 -0.12
C GLN A 161 1.78 18.47 -0.46
N LEU A 162 1.89 17.48 0.45
CA LEU A 162 1.26 16.17 0.25
C LEU A 162 -0.24 16.35 0.03
#